data_AF-A0AAV0NB68-F1
#
_entry.id   AF-A0AAV0NB68-F1
#
_cell.length_a   1.000
_cell.length_b   1.000
_cell.length_c   1.000
_cell.angle_alpha   90.00
_cell.angle_beta   90.00
_cell.angle_gamma   90.00
#
_symmetry.space_group_name_H-M   'P 1'
#
loop_
_entity.id
_entity.type
_entity.pdbx_description
1 polymer ?
#
loop_
_entity_poly.entity_id
_entity_poly.type
_entity_poly.pdbx_seq_one_letter_code
_entity_poly.pdbx_strand_id
1 'polypeptide(L)'
;MDLLSKKRNVDGNFTEDSCFWAHVEEARFSCGQKGSGGGGESSEAKNRLVEFQRYVMEQIENYAVDSEIFLRESSYMVWWKEFQEVVAIVGSGSSSLVEYMKSGRYLSYGSP
;
A
#
# COMPACT_ATOMS: atom_id res chain seq x y z
N MET A 1 -4.32 -23.69 -1.03
CA MET A 1 -3.16 -23.64 -0.14
C MET A 1 -3.59 -23.03 1.19
N ASP A 2 -3.08 -23.52 2.30
CA ASP A 2 -3.21 -22.87 3.62
C ASP A 2 -2.26 -21.67 3.76
N LEU A 3 -2.57 -20.74 4.67
CA LEU A 3 -1.82 -19.48 4.86
C LEU A 3 -0.35 -19.69 5.26
N LEU A 4 -0.02 -20.77 5.97
CA LEU A 4 1.37 -21.09 6.33
C LEU A 4 2.21 -21.42 5.09
N SER A 5 1.62 -22.16 4.14
CA SER A 5 2.26 -22.47 2.86
C SER A 5 2.49 -21.22 2.02
N LYS A 6 1.56 -20.26 2.05
CA LYS A 6 1.67 -18.98 1.33
C LYS A 6 2.72 -18.05 1.94
N LYS A 7 2.76 -17.93 3.28
CA LYS A 7 3.81 -17.21 4.02
C LYS A 7 5.22 -17.69 3.65
N ARG A 8 5.40 -19.01 3.51
CA ARG A 8 6.69 -19.63 3.16
C ARG A 8 7.09 -19.46 1.70
N ASN A 9 6.17 -19.02 0.83
CA ASN A 9 6.37 -18.93 -0.61
C ASN A 9 6.34 -17.47 -1.12
N VAL A 10 6.47 -16.49 -0.21
CA VAL A 10 6.79 -15.08 -0.53
C VAL A 10 8.27 -14.97 -0.92
N ASP A 11 8.73 -15.91 -1.76
CA ASP A 11 10.11 -15.99 -2.24
C ASP A 11 10.10 -15.61 -3.74
N GLY A 12 10.08 -14.31 -3.97
CA GLY A 12 10.71 -13.60 -5.09
C GLY A 12 10.07 -13.63 -6.47
N ASN A 13 8.81 -14.05 -6.67
CA ASN A 13 8.27 -14.06 -8.04
C ASN A 13 6.75 -14.06 -8.24
N PHE A 14 5.93 -13.88 -7.20
CA PHE A 14 4.48 -13.94 -7.39
C PHE A 14 3.72 -12.92 -6.56
N THR A 15 3.40 -11.79 -7.19
CA THR A 15 2.25 -10.99 -6.78
C THR A 15 1.02 -11.55 -7.49
N GLU A 16 0.01 -11.98 -6.73
CA GLU A 16 -1.16 -12.67 -7.31
C GLU A 16 -1.95 -11.76 -8.25
N ASP A 17 -1.97 -10.46 -7.95
CA ASP A 17 -2.57 -9.44 -8.79
C ASP A 17 -1.52 -8.88 -9.75
N SER A 18 -1.62 -9.24 -11.03
CA SER A 18 -0.77 -8.70 -12.10
C SER A 18 -0.86 -7.19 -12.25
N CYS A 19 -1.96 -6.58 -11.80
CA CYS A 19 -2.20 -5.14 -11.86
C CYS A 19 -1.79 -4.41 -10.57
N PHE A 20 -1.18 -5.09 -9.60
CA PHE A 20 -0.76 -4.47 -8.34
C PHE A 20 0.04 -3.17 -8.55
N TRP A 21 1.04 -3.20 -9.43
CA TRP A 21 1.86 -2.03 -9.72
C TRP A 21 1.09 -0.91 -10.42
N ALA A 22 0.07 -1.23 -11.23
CA ALA A 22 -0.81 -0.21 -11.80
C ALA A 22 -1.59 0.50 -10.69
N HIS A 23 -2.15 -0.25 -9.74
CA HIS A 23 -2.85 0.32 -8.59
C HIS A 23 -1.96 1.19 -7.71
N VAL A 24 -0.68 0.80 -7.53
CA VAL A 24 0.32 1.63 -6.84
C VAL A 24 0.47 2.97 -7.55
N GLU A 25 0.68 3.00 -8.87
CA GLU A 25 0.88 4.24 -9.62
C GLU A 25 -0.39 5.11 -9.64
N GLU A 26 -1.59 4.52 -9.70
CA GLU A 26 -2.86 5.25 -9.55
C GLU A 26 -2.99 5.93 -8.18
N ALA A 27 -2.58 5.25 -7.12
CA ALA A 27 -2.60 5.78 -5.76
C ALA A 27 -1.57 6.92 -5.59
N ARG A 28 -0.39 6.81 -6.20
CA ARG A 28 0.61 7.89 -6.25
C ARG A 28 0.09 9.12 -6.95
N PHE A 29 -0.57 8.94 -8.10
CA PHE A 29 -1.22 10.03 -8.79
C PHE A 29 -2.27 10.72 -7.90
N SER A 30 -3.06 9.94 -7.16
CA SER A 30 -4.05 10.46 -6.20
C SER A 30 -3.44 11.27 -5.05
N CYS A 31 -2.23 10.92 -4.59
CA CYS A 31 -1.47 11.75 -3.63
C CYS A 31 -1.10 13.13 -4.22
N GLY A 32 -0.70 13.16 -5.50
CA GLY A 32 -0.27 14.37 -6.21
C GLY A 32 -1.39 15.36 -6.55
N GLN A 33 -2.64 14.90 -6.66
CA GLN A 33 -3.81 15.76 -6.96
C GLN A 33 -4.11 16.80 -5.86
N LYS A 34 -3.43 16.74 -4.72
CA LYS A 34 -3.53 17.72 -3.62
C LYS A 34 -3.05 19.14 -4.00
N GLY A 35 -2.32 19.29 -5.10
CA GLY A 35 -1.73 20.57 -5.54
C GLY A 35 -2.60 21.45 -6.44
N SER A 36 -3.72 20.97 -6.97
CA SER A 36 -4.61 21.76 -7.83
C SER A 36 -5.81 22.25 -7.01
N GLY A 37 -5.99 23.56 -6.89
CA GLY A 37 -6.95 24.20 -5.99
C GLY A 37 -8.43 24.05 -6.39
N GLY A 38 -8.96 22.83 -6.46
CA GLY A 38 -10.37 22.54 -6.75
C GLY A 38 -11.02 21.69 -5.65
N GLY A 39 -11.89 22.29 -4.84
CA GLY A 39 -12.52 21.67 -3.67
C GLY A 39 -13.42 20.44 -3.91
N GLY A 40 -13.62 20.00 -5.17
CA GLY A 40 -14.38 18.80 -5.54
C GLY A 40 -13.50 17.56 -5.79
N GLU A 41 -12.32 17.75 -6.38
CA GLU A 41 -11.36 16.69 -6.78
C GLU A 41 -10.76 15.98 -5.54
N SER A 42 -10.74 16.71 -4.42
CA SER A 42 -10.15 16.27 -3.17
C SER A 42 -10.89 15.11 -2.51
N SER A 43 -12.20 14.93 -2.75
CA SER A 43 -12.98 13.85 -2.09
C SER A 43 -12.77 12.50 -2.77
N GLU A 44 -12.79 12.45 -4.10
CA GLU A 44 -12.58 11.22 -4.86
C GLU A 44 -11.15 10.69 -4.74
N ALA A 45 -10.14 11.57 -4.80
CA ALA A 45 -8.74 11.20 -4.58
C ALA A 45 -8.53 10.62 -3.16
N LYS A 46 -9.18 11.20 -2.13
CA LYS A 46 -9.16 10.64 -0.77
C LYS A 46 -9.79 9.26 -0.71
N ASN A 47 -10.96 9.08 -1.34
CA ASN A 47 -11.63 7.78 -1.36
C ASN A 47 -10.77 6.71 -2.03
N ARG A 48 -10.14 7.03 -3.17
CA ARG A 48 -9.19 6.12 -3.84
C ARG A 48 -8.02 5.74 -2.94
N LEU A 49 -7.48 6.69 -2.18
CA LEU A 49 -6.41 6.41 -1.21
C LEU A 49 -6.89 5.54 -0.03
N VAL A 50 -8.13 5.70 0.43
CA VAL A 50 -8.72 4.83 1.47
C VAL A 50 -8.92 3.41 0.94
N GLU A 51 -9.46 3.27 -0.27
CA GLU A 51 -9.66 1.98 -0.93
C GLU A 51 -8.33 1.27 -1.16
N PHE A 52 -7.33 1.99 -1.66
CA PHE A 52 -6.00 1.45 -1.90
C PHE A 52 -5.32 0.98 -0.60
N GLN A 53 -5.45 1.73 0.51
CA GLN A 53 -4.94 1.27 1.81
C GLN A 53 -5.56 -0.06 2.24
N ARG A 54 -6.88 -0.22 2.06
CA ARG A 54 -7.58 -1.45 2.39
C ARG A 54 -7.11 -2.61 1.51
N TYR A 55 -7.02 -2.37 0.21
CA TYR A 55 -6.50 -3.33 -0.77
C TYR A 55 -5.10 -3.82 -0.40
N VAL A 56 -4.16 -2.91 -0.16
CA VAL A 56 -2.78 -3.28 0.20
C VAL A 56 -2.74 -4.11 1.49
N MET A 57 -3.50 -3.71 2.52
CA MET A 57 -3.51 -4.47 3.77
C MET A 57 -4.05 -5.89 3.57
N GLU A 58 -5.12 -6.04 2.78
CA GLU A 58 -5.67 -7.35 2.42
C GLU A 58 -4.65 -8.22 1.68
N GLN A 59 -3.91 -7.64 0.73
CA GLN A 59 -2.84 -8.35 0.03
C GLN A 59 -1.71 -8.80 0.98
N ILE A 60 -1.33 -7.95 1.94
CA ILE A 60 -0.33 -8.27 2.96
C ILE A 60 -0.82 -9.43 3.84
N GLU A 61 -2.02 -9.33 4.40
CA GLU A 61 -2.60 -10.35 5.30
C GLU A 61 -2.77 -11.71 4.60
N ASN A 62 -3.12 -11.69 3.32
CA ASN A 62 -3.27 -12.88 2.51
C ASN A 62 -1.95 -13.42 1.94
N TYR A 63 -0.81 -12.79 2.23
CA TYR A 63 0.48 -13.12 1.61
C TYR A 63 0.40 -13.16 0.07
N ALA A 64 -0.37 -12.25 -0.53
CA ALA A 64 -0.68 -12.20 -1.96
C ALA A 64 0.25 -11.27 -2.76
N VAL A 65 1.21 -10.64 -2.09
CA VAL A 65 2.22 -9.76 -2.65
C VAL A 65 3.59 -10.27 -2.25
N ASP A 66 4.58 -10.03 -3.10
CA ASP A 66 5.96 -10.36 -2.78
C ASP A 66 6.57 -9.38 -1.76
N SER A 67 7.56 -9.83 -0.99
CA SER A 67 8.37 -8.97 -0.13
C SER A 67 9.08 -7.83 -0.88
N GLU A 68 9.29 -7.96 -2.19
CA GLU A 68 9.85 -6.93 -3.07
C GLU A 68 9.10 -5.59 -3.00
N ILE A 69 7.81 -5.60 -2.67
CA ILE A 69 7.06 -4.35 -2.51
C ILE A 69 7.66 -3.48 -1.40
N PHE A 70 8.34 -4.06 -0.42
CA PHE A 70 8.94 -3.34 0.71
C PHE A 70 10.40 -2.93 0.47
N LEU A 71 10.95 -3.20 -0.72
CA LEU A 71 12.26 -2.68 -1.09
C LEU A 71 12.23 -1.15 -1.09
N ARG A 72 13.29 -0.54 -0.54
CA ARG A 72 13.38 0.93 -0.32
C ARG A 72 13.03 1.77 -1.56
N GLU A 73 13.38 1.26 -2.74
CA GLU A 73 13.26 1.93 -4.03
C GLU A 73 12.03 1.49 -4.83
N SER A 74 11.18 0.62 -4.26
CA SER A 74 9.94 0.20 -4.93
C SER A 74 8.96 1.36 -5.08
N SER A 75 8.14 1.32 -6.14
CA SER A 75 7.04 2.28 -6.31
C SER A 75 6.10 2.31 -5.11
N TYR A 76 5.92 1.19 -4.41
CA TYR A 76 5.10 1.11 -3.20
C TYR A 76 5.74 1.89 -2.04
N MET A 77 7.05 1.77 -1.83
CA MET A 77 7.76 2.52 -0.78
C MET A 77 7.87 4.01 -1.10
N VAL A 78 7.87 4.37 -2.38
CA VAL A 78 7.74 5.77 -2.81
C VAL A 78 6.32 6.28 -2.54
N TRP A 79 5.29 5.54 -2.94
CA TRP A 79 3.90 5.86 -2.61
C TRP A 79 3.70 6.05 -1.10
N TRP A 80 4.24 5.16 -0.28
CA TRP A 80 4.10 5.24 1.17
C TRP A 80 4.63 6.57 1.72
N LYS A 81 5.79 7.04 1.24
CA LYS A 81 6.36 8.34 1.62
C LYS A 81 5.45 9.49 1.21
N GLU A 82 4.95 9.49 -0.03
CA GLU A 82 4.01 10.49 -0.54
C GLU A 82 2.71 10.48 0.28
N PHE A 83 2.20 9.29 0.62
CA PHE A 83 0.98 9.11 1.39
C PHE A 83 1.11 9.63 2.83
N GLN A 84 2.28 9.49 3.46
CA GLN A 84 2.56 10.04 4.80
C GLN A 84 2.34 11.56 4.87
N GLU A 85 2.54 12.29 3.76
CA GLU A 85 2.31 13.75 3.70
C GLU A 85 0.82 14.11 3.62
N VAL A 86 -0.03 13.17 3.25
CA VAL A 86 -1.48 13.40 3.03
C VAL A 86 -2.38 12.63 4.00
N VAL A 87 -1.83 11.69 4.78
CA VAL A 87 -2.59 10.79 5.68
C VAL A 87 -3.52 11.52 6.66
N ALA A 88 -3.09 12.68 7.19
CA ALA A 88 -3.91 13.49 8.10
C ALA A 88 -5.13 14.10 7.41
N ILE A 89 -4.99 14.46 6.13
CA ILE A 89 -6.07 15.09 5.32
C ILE A 89 -7.03 14.04 4.74
N VAL A 90 -6.53 12.83 4.52
CA VAL A 90 -7.33 11.65 4.16
C VAL A 90 -8.11 11.14 5.38
N GLY A 91 -7.66 11.44 6.60
CA GLY A 91 -8.31 10.99 7.84
C GLY A 91 -8.01 9.51 8.17
N SER A 92 -6.93 8.94 7.61
CA SER A 92 -6.56 7.54 7.79
C SER A 92 -5.39 7.33 8.75
N GLY A 93 -5.12 8.28 9.65
CA GLY A 93 -3.95 8.23 10.55
C GLY A 93 -3.89 7.00 11.48
N SER A 94 -5.03 6.33 11.67
CA SER A 94 -5.20 5.14 12.49
C SER A 94 -5.65 3.90 11.69
N SER A 95 -5.40 3.86 10.38
CA SER A 95 -5.72 2.67 9.58
C SER A 95 -4.74 1.53 9.89
N SER A 96 -5.20 0.27 9.76
CA SER A 96 -4.38 -0.92 10.01
C SER A 96 -3.08 -0.91 9.22
N LEU A 97 -3.13 -0.45 7.96
CA LEU A 97 -1.94 -0.31 7.12
C LEU A 97 -0.96 0.73 7.69
N VAL A 98 -1.47 1.89 8.14
CA VAL A 98 -0.62 2.94 8.69
C VAL A 98 0.07 2.47 9.97
N GLU A 99 -0.63 1.76 10.85
CA GLU A 99 -0.03 1.16 12.03
C GLU A 99 0.98 0.06 11.68
N TYR A 100 0.66 -0.80 10.73
CA TYR A 100 1.55 -1.84 10.22
C TYR A 100 2.87 -1.25 9.69
N MET A 101 2.79 -0.24 8.82
CA MET A 101 3.96 0.41 8.24
C MET A 101 4.77 1.19 9.28
N LYS A 102 4.11 1.93 10.19
CA LYS A 102 4.81 2.67 11.28
C LYS A 102 5.51 1.74 12.27
N SER A 103 4.93 0.57 12.55
CA SER A 103 5.51 -0.41 13.47
C SER A 103 6.75 -1.13 12.92
N GLY A 104 7.03 -1.01 11.61
CA GLY A 104 8.14 -1.71 10.96
C GLY A 104 7.89 -3.21 10.76
N ARG A 105 6.67 -3.73 11.03
CA ARG A 105 6.31 -5.14 10.89
C ARG A 105 6.56 -5.71 9.49
N TYR A 106 6.55 -4.86 8.46
CA TYR A 106 6.87 -5.25 7.09
C TYR A 106 8.33 -5.73 6.90
N LEU A 107 9.25 -5.35 7.79
CA LEU A 107 10.65 -5.79 7.72
C LEU A 107 10.81 -7.30 7.96
N SER A 108 9.86 -7.93 8.63
CA SER A 108 9.81 -9.39 8.82
C SER A 108 8.75 -10.07 7.95
N TYR A 109 8.20 -9.37 6.95
CA TYR A 109 7.24 -9.94 6.01
C TYR A 109 7.91 -11.00 5.14
N GLY A 110 7.22 -12.13 4.90
CA GLY A 110 7.78 -13.26 4.14
C GLY A 110 8.94 -14.00 4.82
N SER A 111 9.41 -13.53 5.98
CA SER A 111 10.41 -14.25 6.76
C SER A 111 9.77 -15.50 7.41
N PRO A 112 10.47 -16.65 7.44
CA PRO A 112 9.98 -17.90 8.04
C PRO A 112 9.48 -17.71 9.48
#